data_AF-A0A7J9VIK1-F1
#
_entry.id   AF-A0A7J9VIK1-F1
#
_cell.length_a   1.000
_cell.length_b   1.000
_cell.length_c   1.000
_cell.angle_alpha   90.00
_cell.angle_beta   90.00
_cell.angle_gamma   90.00
#
_symmetry.space_group_name_H-M   'P 1'
#
loop_
_entity.id
_entity.type
_entity.pdbx_description
1 polymer ?
#
loop_
_entity_poly.entity_id
_entity_poly.type
_entity_poly.pdbx_seq_one_letter_code
_entity_poly.pdbx_strand_id
1 'polypeptide(L)'
;MANRLASATSPYLLQHAGNPVDWWEWGDDAFEEARRRDTPILLSVGYAACHWCHVMAHESFEDEAVAAYLNEHFVAIKVDREE
;
A
#
# COMPACT_ATOMS: atom_id res chain seq x y z
N MET A 1 -7.22 8.60 -8.91
CA MET A 1 -7.09 9.35 -7.64
C MET A 1 -5.77 8.93 -7.03
N ALA A 2 -4.91 9.86 -6.60
CA ALA A 2 -3.66 9.48 -5.97
C ALA A 2 -3.95 9.01 -4.54
N ASN A 3 -3.42 7.84 -4.14
CA ASN A 3 -3.56 7.36 -2.76
C ASN A 3 -2.63 8.16 -1.82
N ARG A 4 -2.68 7.89 -0.52
CA ARG A 4 -1.99 8.69 0.51
C ARG A 4 -0.46 8.74 0.32
N LEU A 5 0.12 7.77 -0.39
CA LEU A 5 1.57 7.73 -0.64
C LEU A 5 2.07 8.87 -1.54
N ALA A 6 1.19 9.64 -2.17
CA ALA A 6 1.58 10.81 -2.97
C ALA A 6 2.34 11.89 -2.16
N SER A 7 2.23 11.88 -0.83
CA SER A 7 2.99 12.76 0.07
C SER A 7 4.22 12.11 0.71
N ALA A 8 4.51 10.85 0.40
CA ALA A 8 5.64 10.13 1.01
C ALA A 8 7.00 10.72 0.56
N THR A 9 8.01 10.60 1.42
CA THR A 9 9.39 10.99 1.11
C THR A 9 10.19 9.87 0.44
N SER A 10 9.86 8.62 0.72
CA SER A 10 10.51 7.45 0.10
C SER A 10 10.24 7.41 -1.41
N PRO A 11 11.30 7.32 -2.25
CA PRO A 11 11.16 7.08 -3.68
C PRO A 11 10.44 5.76 -4.00
N TYR A 12 10.55 4.74 -3.14
CA TYR A 12 9.86 3.47 -3.31
C TYR A 12 8.35 3.61 -3.04
N LEU A 13 7.96 4.30 -1.96
CA LEU A 13 6.54 4.53 -1.67
C LEU A 13 5.87 5.39 -2.75
N LEU A 14 6.57 6.41 -3.27
CA LEU A 14 6.06 7.26 -4.35
C LEU A 14 5.76 6.49 -5.65
N GLN A 15 6.48 5.39 -5.93
CA GLN A 15 6.18 4.54 -7.10
C GLN A 15 4.80 3.87 -7.00
N HIS A 16 4.27 3.71 -5.79
CA HIS A 16 2.96 3.10 -5.54
C HIS A 16 1.82 4.14 -5.39
N ALA A 17 2.12 5.45 -5.47
CA ALA A 17 1.13 6.51 -5.29
C ALA A 17 0.02 6.51 -6.35
N GLY A 18 0.28 5.92 -7.52
CA GLY A 18 -0.66 5.76 -8.62
C GLY A 18 -1.50 4.48 -8.57
N ASN A 19 -1.20 3.56 -7.67
CA ASN A 19 -1.89 2.27 -7.60
C ASN A 19 -3.34 2.45 -7.11
N PRO A 20 -4.31 1.68 -7.65
CA PRO A 20 -5.71 1.71 -7.21
C PRO A 20 -5.91 1.20 -5.77
N VAL A 21 -4.94 0.47 -5.20
CA VAL A 21 -4.96 0.09 -3.78
C VAL A 21 -4.87 1.35 -2.91
N ASP A 22 -5.73 1.45 -1.90
CA ASP A 22 -5.83 2.56 -0.96
C ASP A 22 -4.72 2.46 0.11
N TRP A 23 -3.48 2.64 -0.32
CA TRP A 23 -2.32 2.50 0.54
C TRP A 23 -2.26 3.55 1.65
N TRP A 24 -1.85 3.08 2.81
CA TRP A 24 -1.41 3.87 3.96
C TRP A 24 0.10 3.76 4.11
N GLU A 25 0.71 4.84 4.59
CA GLU A 25 2.05 4.77 5.18
C GLU A 25 1.98 4.08 6.55
N TRP A 26 3.12 3.59 7.04
CA TRP A 26 3.19 3.05 8.39
C TRP A 26 2.97 4.17 9.43
N GLY A 27 1.97 4.01 10.28
CA GLY A 27 1.68 4.97 11.35
C GLY A 27 0.40 4.66 12.10
N ASP A 28 0.22 5.31 13.25
CA ASP A 28 -0.90 5.09 14.16
C ASP A 28 -2.26 5.26 13.46
N ASP A 29 -2.39 6.21 12.53
CA ASP A 29 -3.62 6.47 11.78
C ASP A 29 -4.13 5.22 11.03
N ALA A 30 -3.22 4.42 10.44
CA ALA A 30 -3.59 3.20 9.74
C ALA A 30 -4.12 2.12 10.70
N PHE A 31 -3.51 2.00 11.89
CA PHE A 31 -3.97 1.07 12.92
C PHE A 31 -5.27 1.51 13.57
N GLU A 32 -5.47 2.81 13.77
CA GLU A 32 -6.74 3.39 14.20
C GLU A 32 -7.84 3.12 13.19
N GLU A 33 -7.58 3.30 11.90
CA GLU A 33 -8.54 3.00 10.84
C GLU A 33 -8.90 1.51 10.79
N ALA A 34 -7.92 0.62 10.92
CA ALA A 34 -8.15 -0.82 10.98
C ALA A 34 -9.05 -1.21 12.17
N ARG A 35 -8.81 -0.61 13.34
CA ARG A 35 -9.67 -0.77 14.54
C ARG A 35 -11.07 -0.20 14.33
N ARG A 36 -11.18 0.99 13.71
CA ARG A 36 -12.46 1.66 13.46
C ARG A 36 -13.33 0.86 12.48
N ARG A 37 -12.72 0.27 11.45
CA ARG A 37 -13.38 -0.57 10.44
C ARG A 37 -13.56 -2.02 10.88
N ASP A 38 -12.98 -2.44 12.01
CA ASP A 38 -12.91 -3.84 12.44
C ASP A 38 -12.44 -4.78 11.32
N THR A 39 -11.35 -4.38 10.65
CA THR A 39 -10.85 -5.00 9.42
C THR A 39 -9.35 -5.30 9.56
N PRO A 40 -8.85 -6.44 9.07
CA PRO A 40 -7.43 -6.78 9.18
C PRO A 40 -6.52 -5.82 8.41
N ILE A 41 -5.24 -5.84 8.78
CA ILE A 41 -4.18 -5.10 8.08
C ILE A 41 -3.49 -6.01 7.07
N LEU A 42 -3.35 -5.52 5.84
CA LEU A 42 -2.42 -6.09 4.86
C LEU A 42 -1.12 -5.28 4.89
N LEU A 43 -0.08 -5.83 5.49
CA LEU A 43 1.25 -5.20 5.52
C LEU A 43 2.09 -5.69 4.33
N SER A 44 2.45 -4.77 3.43
CA SER A 44 3.34 -5.02 2.30
C SER A 44 4.66 -4.28 2.47
N VAL A 45 5.74 -5.02 2.69
CA VAL A 45 7.10 -4.48 2.88
C VAL A 45 7.93 -4.74 1.62
N GLY A 46 8.66 -3.74 1.14
CA GLY A 46 9.60 -3.92 0.04
C GLY A 46 10.64 -2.79 -0.03
N TYR A 47 11.38 -2.71 -1.13
CA TYR A 47 12.41 -1.70 -1.35
C TYR A 47 12.64 -1.51 -2.86
N ALA A 48 13.24 -0.39 -3.27
CA ALA A 48 13.29 0.02 -4.69
C ALA A 48 14.02 -0.93 -5.64
N ALA A 49 14.98 -1.73 -5.15
CA ALA A 49 15.75 -2.68 -5.97
C ALA A 49 15.20 -4.12 -5.92
N CYS A 50 14.00 -4.31 -5.36
CA CYS A 50 13.37 -5.62 -5.21
C CYS A 50 12.62 -6.02 -6.49
N HIS A 51 13.17 -6.98 -7.25
CA HIS A 51 12.53 -7.46 -8.47
C HIS A 51 11.09 -7.95 -8.25
N TRP A 52 10.86 -8.81 -7.26
CA TRP A 52 9.54 -9.38 -6.99
C TRP A 52 8.54 -8.37 -6.43
N CYS A 53 9.01 -7.29 -5.81
CA CYS A 53 8.15 -6.20 -5.36
C CYS A 53 7.57 -5.47 -6.58
N HIS A 54 8.35 -5.26 -7.63
CA HIS A 54 7.86 -4.68 -8.89
C HIS A 54 6.91 -5.62 -9.63
N VAL A 55 7.23 -6.92 -9.69
CA VAL A 55 6.33 -7.91 -10.31
C VAL A 55 4.98 -7.94 -9.60
N MET A 56 4.95 -8.04 -8.27
CA MET A 56 3.70 -8.02 -7.50
C MET A 56 2.95 -6.69 -7.65
N ALA A 57 3.67 -5.58 -7.75
CA ALA A 57 3.04 -4.29 -7.99
C ALA A 57 2.30 -4.25 -9.33
N HIS A 58 3.00 -4.66 -10.39
CA HIS A 58 2.46 -4.64 -11.74
C HIS A 58 1.33 -5.65 -11.95
N GLU A 59 1.49 -6.87 -11.43
CA GLU A 59 0.52 -7.95 -11.67
C GLU A 59 -0.66 -7.95 -10.69
N SER A 60 -0.57 -7.25 -9.56
CA SER A 60 -1.60 -7.29 -8.52
C SER A 60 -2.01 -5.93 -8.00
N PHE A 61 -1.06 -5.06 -7.62
CA PHE A 61 -1.43 -3.78 -6.98
C PHE A 61 -1.90 -2.72 -7.98
N GLU A 62 -1.57 -2.87 -9.27
CA GLU A 62 -2.08 -2.06 -10.38
C GLU A 62 -3.40 -2.60 -10.96
N ASP A 63 -3.77 -3.84 -10.64
CA ASP A 63 -5.01 -4.45 -11.11
C ASP A 63 -6.22 -3.93 -10.32
N GLU A 64 -7.22 -3.41 -11.02
CA GLU A 64 -8.41 -2.79 -10.42
C GLU A 64 -9.28 -3.79 -9.65
N ALA A 65 -9.37 -5.04 -10.09
CA ALA A 65 -10.21 -6.04 -9.43
C ALA A 65 -9.57 -6.53 -8.13
N VAL A 66 -8.26 -6.78 -8.16
CA VAL A 66 -7.47 -7.09 -6.95
C VAL A 66 -7.51 -5.90 -5.99
N ALA A 67 -7.28 -4.68 -6.47
CA ALA A 67 -7.31 -3.49 -5.63
C ALA A 67 -8.67 -3.25 -4.99
N ALA A 68 -9.77 -3.41 -5.72
CA ALA A 68 -11.11 -3.31 -5.17
C ALA A 68 -11.34 -4.30 -4.03
N TYR A 69 -10.95 -5.57 -4.23
CA TYR A 69 -11.01 -6.58 -3.18
C TYR A 69 -10.15 -6.19 -1.96
N LEU A 70 -8.93 -5.73 -2.18
CA LEU A 70 -8.04 -5.32 -1.09
C LEU A 70 -8.62 -4.13 -0.31
N ASN A 71 -9.17 -3.14 -0.99
CA ASN A 71 -9.72 -1.94 -0.39
C ASN A 71 -10.98 -2.25 0.44
N GLU A 72 -11.80 -3.21 0.00
CA GLU A 72 -12.98 -3.67 0.74
C GLU A 72 -12.59 -4.42 2.02
N HIS A 73 -11.58 -5.30 1.94
CA HIS A 73 -11.30 -6.29 2.99
C HIS A 73 -10.11 -5.97 3.90
N PHE A 74 -9.32 -4.94 3.59
CA PHE A 74 -8.12 -4.61 4.36
C PHE A 74 -7.94 -3.11 4.57
N VAL A 75 -7.20 -2.78 5.61
CA VAL A 75 -6.38 -1.56 5.64
C VAL A 75 -4.99 -1.93 5.13
N ALA A 76 -4.66 -1.50 3.92
CA ALA A 76 -3.42 -1.85 3.24
C ALA A 76 -2.31 -0.85 3.60
N ILE A 77 -1.21 -1.34 4.19
CA ILE A 77 -0.06 -0.52 4.59
C ILE A 77 1.14 -0.89 3.72
N LYS A 78 1.78 0.12 3.13
CA LYS A 78 3.01 -0.02 2.35
C LYS A 78 4.20 0.51 3.15
N VAL A 79 5.27 -0.28 3.24
CA VAL A 79 6.48 0.06 4.00
C VAL A 79 7.70 -0.08 3.11
N ASP A 80 8.55 0.95 3.13
CA ASP A 80 9.91 0.87 2.61
C ASP A 80 10.81 0.25 3.67
N ARG A 81 11.53 -0.82 3.32
CA ARG A 81 12.48 -1.51 4.19
C ARG A 81 13.74 -0.69 4.44
N GLU A 82 14.04 0.29 3.58
CA GLU A 82 15.28 1.08 3.65
C GLU A 82 15.17 2.31 4.57
N GLU A 83 13.98 2.59 5.09
CA GLU A 83 13.69 3.59 6.13
C GLU A 83 13.59 2.94 7.52
#